data_AF-A0A358SLS5-F1
#
_entry.id   AF-A0A358SLS5-F1
#
_cell.length_a   1.000
_cell.length_b   1.000
_cell.length_c   1.000
_cell.angle_alpha   90.00
_cell.angle_beta   90.00
_cell.angle_gamma   90.00
#
_symmetry.space_group_name_H-M   'P 1'
#
loop_
_entity.id
_entity.type
_entity.pdbx_description
1 polymer ?
#
loop_
_entity_poly.entity_id
_entity_poly.type
_entity_poly.pdbx_seq_one_letter_code
_entity_poly.pdbx_strand_id
1 'polypeptide(L)'
;MPDAAERLEAGGDIGGLKSRGSALRQAAALPGTDLRSLLDAALAELDGAIDALSSAEGPGESGDGRAPGAAQSERRLLRAVFQQLPIPLFLLGRDGTIRRANGAASALLGSGPGYATGKPLTSLVDPASRAVVSTQLAAVARTGKPRQLPCSLLAGVG
;
A
#
# COMPACT_ATOMS: atom_id res chain seq x y z
N MET A 1 23.55 -6.39 -27.03
CA MET A 1 24.43 -5.23 -26.79
C MET A 1 23.50 -4.10 -26.37
N PRO A 2 23.53 -3.62 -25.12
CA PRO A 2 22.68 -2.49 -24.70
C PRO A 2 23.07 -1.23 -25.48
N ASP A 3 22.08 -0.42 -25.79
CA ASP A 3 22.21 0.75 -26.66
C ASP A 3 23.10 1.83 -25.99
N ALA A 4 23.87 2.58 -26.77
CA ALA A 4 24.74 3.64 -26.26
C ALA A 4 23.95 4.75 -25.56
N ALA A 5 22.67 4.93 -25.93
CA ALA A 5 21.72 5.84 -25.30
C ALA A 5 21.37 5.42 -23.86
N GLU A 6 21.02 4.15 -23.64
CA GLU A 6 20.65 3.61 -22.31
C GLU A 6 21.81 3.73 -21.30
N ARG A 7 23.05 3.54 -21.77
CA ARG A 7 24.25 3.70 -20.93
C ARG A 7 24.53 5.16 -20.55
N LEU A 8 24.13 6.11 -21.39
CA LEU A 8 24.28 7.54 -21.13
C LEU A 8 23.19 8.04 -20.15
N GLU A 9 21.96 7.54 -20.31
CA GLU A 9 20.84 7.82 -19.39
C GLU A 9 21.09 7.24 -17.99
N ALA A 10 21.50 5.97 -17.89
CA ALA A 10 21.84 5.36 -16.61
C ALA A 10 23.04 6.06 -15.92
N GLY A 11 24.01 6.56 -16.69
CA GLY A 11 25.10 7.38 -16.17
C GLY A 11 24.64 8.73 -15.63
N GLY A 12 23.64 9.35 -16.29
CA GLY A 12 22.97 10.56 -15.84
C GLY A 12 22.19 10.36 -14.54
N ASP A 13 21.45 9.26 -14.42
CA ASP A 13 20.65 8.92 -13.23
C ASP A 13 21.51 8.69 -11.99
N ILE A 14 22.61 7.95 -12.14
CA ILE A 14 23.57 7.72 -11.04
C ILE A 14 24.25 9.03 -10.62
N GLY A 15 24.59 9.90 -11.58
CA GLY A 15 25.15 11.23 -11.30
C GLY A 15 24.18 12.10 -10.50
N GLY A 16 22.91 12.13 -10.91
CA GLY A 16 21.84 12.85 -10.21
C GLY A 16 21.62 12.34 -8.79
N LEU A 17 21.58 11.02 -8.61
CA LEU A 17 21.42 10.38 -7.29
C LEU A 17 22.58 10.71 -6.33
N LYS A 18 23.83 10.68 -6.82
CA LYS A 18 25.01 11.05 -6.01
C LYS A 18 24.93 12.50 -5.52
N SER A 19 24.50 13.41 -6.40
CA SER A 19 24.33 14.83 -6.06
C SER A 19 23.28 15.02 -4.97
N ARG A 20 22.09 14.43 -5.13
CA ARG A 20 20.99 14.55 -4.15
C ARG A 20 21.33 13.87 -2.82
N GLY A 21 21.96 12.70 -2.84
CA GLY A 21 22.47 12.05 -1.62
C GLY A 21 23.54 12.87 -0.88
N SER A 22 24.38 13.63 -1.59
CA SER A 22 25.33 14.55 -0.97
C SER A 22 24.62 15.74 -0.30
N ALA A 23 23.58 16.29 -0.93
CA ALA A 23 22.78 17.38 -0.39
C ALA A 23 22.03 16.97 0.88
N LEU A 24 21.46 15.75 0.91
CA LEU A 24 20.82 15.20 2.10
C LEU A 24 21.79 15.02 3.27
N ARG A 25 23.03 14.56 3.01
CA ARG A 25 24.07 14.46 4.05
C ARG A 25 24.51 15.82 4.59
N GLN A 26 24.59 16.84 3.74
CA GLN A 26 24.91 18.20 4.18
C GLN A 26 23.77 18.78 5.04
N ALA A 27 22.52 18.58 4.63
CA ALA A 27 21.35 19.01 5.41
C ALA A 27 21.26 18.31 6.78
N ALA A 28 21.65 17.03 6.85
CA ALA A 28 21.71 16.27 8.11
C ALA A 28 22.71 16.85 9.14
N ALA A 29 23.76 17.53 8.66
CA ALA A 29 24.80 18.10 9.52
C ALA A 29 24.46 19.50 10.05
N LEU A 30 23.38 20.12 9.55
CA LEU A 30 22.95 21.45 9.99
C LEU A 30 22.16 21.37 11.31
N PRO A 31 22.41 22.27 12.27
CA PRO A 31 21.64 22.35 13.50
C PRO A 31 20.21 22.85 13.22
N GLY A 32 19.21 22.21 13.81
CA GLY A 32 17.80 22.60 13.68
C GLY A 32 17.08 22.03 12.45
N THR A 33 17.73 21.14 11.68
CA THR A 33 17.07 20.45 10.56
C THR A 33 15.89 19.61 11.02
N ASP A 34 14.78 19.69 10.28
CA ASP A 34 13.66 18.78 10.45
C ASP A 34 14.03 17.37 9.97
N LEU A 35 14.37 16.50 10.92
CA LEU A 35 14.78 15.12 10.67
C LEU A 35 13.69 14.27 10.00
N ARG A 36 12.40 14.61 10.18
CA ARG A 36 11.30 13.86 9.55
C ARG A 36 11.24 14.13 8.06
N SER A 37 11.24 15.40 7.68
CA SER A 37 11.33 15.81 6.27
C SER A 37 12.58 15.26 5.58
N LEU A 38 13.71 15.25 6.28
CA LEU A 38 14.96 14.70 5.77
C LEU A 38 14.91 13.18 5.56
N LEU A 39 14.29 12.45 6.48
CA LEU A 39 14.08 11.00 6.36
C LEU A 39 13.13 10.68 5.20
N ASP A 40 12.04 11.42 5.05
CA ASP A 40 11.08 11.24 3.96
C ASP A 40 11.76 11.47 2.59
N ALA A 41 12.61 12.50 2.49
CA ALA A 41 13.40 12.75 1.29
C ALA A 41 14.45 11.65 1.02
N ALA A 42 15.10 11.12 2.06
CA ALA A 42 16.06 10.02 1.91
C ALA A 42 15.40 8.72 1.45
N LEU A 43 14.22 8.40 1.95
CA LEU A 43 13.44 7.24 1.51
C LEU A 43 13.02 7.37 0.04
N ALA A 44 12.56 8.56 -0.37
CA ALA A 44 12.21 8.83 -1.76
C ALA A 44 13.41 8.66 -2.71
N GLU A 45 14.62 9.08 -2.32
CA GLU A 45 15.84 8.85 -3.10
C GLU A 45 16.24 7.38 -3.20
N LEU A 46 16.05 6.61 -2.12
CA LEU A 46 16.32 5.17 -2.12
C LEU A 46 15.34 4.41 -3.01
N ASP A 47 14.06 4.76 -2.99
CA ASP A 47 13.06 4.17 -3.87
C ASP A 47 13.39 4.44 -5.34
N GLY A 48 13.74 5.68 -5.69
CA GLY A 48 14.18 6.03 -7.05
C GLY A 48 15.46 5.30 -7.49
N ALA A 49 16.42 5.09 -6.57
CA ALA A 49 17.63 4.33 -6.85
C ALA A 49 17.36 2.85 -7.14
N ILE A 50 16.43 2.25 -6.39
CA ILE A 50 15.99 0.87 -6.58
C ILE A 50 15.32 0.71 -7.95
N ASP A 51 14.45 1.64 -8.33
CA ASP A 51 13.77 1.62 -9.63
C ASP A 51 14.79 1.75 -10.80
N ALA A 52 15.79 2.62 -10.66
CA ALA A 52 16.84 2.79 -11.67
C ALA A 52 17.73 1.55 -11.80
N LEU A 53 18.17 0.95 -10.69
CA LEU A 53 18.98 -0.28 -10.69
C LEU A 53 18.20 -1.46 -11.30
N SER A 54 16.92 -1.59 -10.95
CA SER A 54 16.04 -2.64 -11.49
C SER A 54 15.80 -2.50 -13.00
N SER A 55 15.90 -1.28 -13.53
CA SER A 55 15.74 -1.00 -14.96
C SER A 55 17.02 -1.24 -15.76
N ALA A 56 18.19 -1.09 -15.13
CA ALA A 56 19.50 -1.29 -15.77
C ALA A 56 19.92 -2.77 -15.88
N GLU A 57 19.36 -3.66 -15.06
CA GLU A 57 19.64 -5.10 -15.03
C GLU A 57 18.88 -5.89 -16.12
N GLY A 58 18.95 -5.45 -17.39
CA GLY A 58 18.23 -6.07 -18.52
C GLY A 58 18.28 -7.61 -18.58
N PRO A 59 17.27 -8.26 -19.21
CA PRO A 59 16.87 -9.64 -18.91
C PRO A 59 17.89 -10.70 -19.36
N GLY A 60 18.44 -11.44 -18.39
CA GLY A 60 19.16 -12.71 -18.57
C GLY A 60 18.41 -13.86 -17.88
N GLU A 61 17.97 -14.82 -18.70
CA GLU A 61 17.36 -16.13 -18.38
C GLU A 61 18.25 -16.98 -17.43
N SER A 62 17.84 -17.93 -16.58
CA SER A 62 16.59 -18.50 -16.05
C SER A 62 17.00 -19.56 -15.00
N GLY A 63 16.23 -19.74 -13.91
CA GLY A 63 16.28 -20.88 -12.96
C GLY A 63 16.53 -20.45 -11.51
N ASP A 64 15.56 -20.24 -10.63
CA ASP A 64 14.38 -21.05 -10.31
C ASP A 64 13.18 -20.15 -9.89
N GLY A 65 12.33 -19.76 -10.84
CA GLY A 65 10.88 -19.93 -10.73
C GLY A 65 9.90 -18.87 -10.19
N ARG A 66 10.26 -17.82 -9.44
CA ARG A 66 9.28 -16.74 -9.12
C ARG A 66 9.90 -15.35 -9.10
N ALA A 67 9.98 -14.76 -10.29
CA ALA A 67 10.55 -13.44 -10.54
C ALA A 67 9.93 -12.33 -9.64
N PRO A 68 10.73 -11.37 -9.15
CA PRO A 68 10.20 -10.16 -8.48
C PRO A 68 9.22 -9.37 -9.38
N GLY A 69 9.37 -9.43 -10.70
CA GLY A 69 8.40 -8.92 -11.67
C GLY A 69 7.07 -9.70 -11.70
N ALA A 70 7.09 -11.02 -11.48
CA ALA A 70 5.87 -11.82 -11.36
C ALA A 70 5.14 -11.50 -10.04
N ALA A 71 5.88 -11.34 -8.93
CA ALA A 71 5.30 -10.92 -7.66
C ALA A 71 4.73 -9.48 -7.73
N GLN A 72 5.39 -8.56 -8.43
CA GLN A 72 4.86 -7.19 -8.64
C GLN A 72 3.65 -7.19 -9.59
N SER A 73 3.70 -7.95 -10.68
CA SER A 73 2.57 -8.11 -11.61
C SER A 73 1.36 -8.74 -10.92
N GLU A 74 1.58 -9.77 -10.11
CA GLU A 74 0.56 -10.42 -9.30
C GLU A 74 -0.01 -9.47 -8.24
N ARG A 75 0.83 -8.68 -7.55
CA ARG A 75 0.36 -7.63 -6.64
C ARG A 75 -0.47 -6.56 -7.34
N ARG A 76 -0.08 -6.14 -8.55
CA ARG A 76 -0.83 -5.18 -9.38
C ARG A 76 -2.18 -5.78 -9.79
N LEU A 77 -2.20 -7.04 -10.23
CA LEU A 77 -3.41 -7.77 -10.57
C LEU A 77 -4.35 -7.90 -9.37
N LEU A 78 -3.86 -8.41 -8.23
CA LEU A 78 -4.67 -8.56 -7.01
C LEU A 78 -5.20 -7.21 -6.51
N ARG A 79 -4.41 -6.15 -6.64
CA ARG A 79 -4.87 -4.79 -6.32
C ARG A 79 -5.98 -4.33 -7.27
N ALA A 80 -5.82 -4.54 -8.57
CA ALA A 80 -6.83 -4.20 -9.57
C ALA A 80 -8.13 -4.98 -9.34
N VAL A 81 -8.04 -6.30 -9.16
CA VAL A 81 -9.17 -7.18 -8.85
C VAL A 81 -9.87 -6.75 -7.58
N PHE A 82 -9.13 -6.53 -6.49
CA PHE A 82 -9.71 -6.04 -5.23
C PHE A 82 -10.49 -4.75 -5.46
N GLN A 83 -9.91 -3.77 -6.17
CA GLN A 83 -10.53 -2.47 -6.40
C GLN A 83 -11.76 -2.52 -7.34
N GLN A 84 -11.75 -3.40 -8.34
CA GLN A 84 -12.79 -3.48 -9.38
C GLN A 84 -13.95 -4.43 -9.04
N LEU A 85 -13.83 -5.27 -8.02
CA LEU A 85 -14.90 -6.18 -7.61
C LEU A 85 -16.19 -5.42 -7.25
N PRO A 86 -17.36 -5.79 -7.83
CA PRO A 86 -18.64 -5.11 -7.59
C PRO A 86 -19.30 -5.51 -6.26
N ILE A 87 -18.53 -6.12 -5.36
CA ILE A 87 -18.99 -6.55 -4.03
C ILE A 87 -18.22 -5.73 -3.00
N PRO A 88 -18.88 -5.10 -2.01
CA PRO A 88 -18.20 -4.40 -0.92
C PRO A 88 -17.25 -5.31 -0.15
N LEU A 89 -15.95 -4.98 -0.15
CA LEU A 89 -14.92 -5.72 0.56
C LEU A 89 -14.10 -4.82 1.49
N PHE A 90 -13.93 -5.27 2.73
CA PHE A 90 -13.07 -4.66 3.74
C PHE A 90 -11.97 -5.64 4.15
N LEU A 91 -10.72 -5.19 4.10
CA LEU A 91 -9.58 -5.92 4.64
C LEU A 91 -9.30 -5.39 6.04
N LEU A 92 -9.39 -6.26 7.04
CA LEU A 92 -9.26 -5.89 8.45
C LEU A 92 -7.91 -6.34 9.02
N GLY A 93 -7.37 -5.54 9.94
CA GLY A 93 -6.36 -6.00 10.89
C GLY A 93 -6.96 -6.98 11.89
N ARG A 94 -6.09 -7.65 12.63
CA ARG A 94 -6.50 -8.62 13.67
C ARG A 94 -7.23 -7.98 14.85
N ASP A 95 -7.08 -6.67 15.00
CA ASP A 95 -7.78 -5.78 15.93
C ASP A 95 -9.15 -5.30 15.40
N GLY A 96 -9.55 -5.69 14.19
CA GLY A 96 -10.79 -5.24 13.55
C GLY A 96 -10.69 -3.86 12.88
N THR A 97 -9.50 -3.26 12.85
CA THR A 97 -9.24 -1.99 12.17
C THR A 97 -9.24 -2.18 10.66
N ILE A 98 -9.94 -1.32 9.92
CA ILE A 98 -9.96 -1.36 8.46
C ILE A 98 -8.57 -0.96 7.93
N ARG A 99 -7.93 -1.87 7.20
CA ARG A 99 -6.68 -1.63 6.49
C ARG A 99 -6.93 -1.17 5.07
N ARG A 100 -7.95 -1.71 4.41
CA ARG A 100 -8.36 -1.34 3.04
C ARG A 100 -9.86 -1.52 2.85
N ALA A 101 -10.43 -0.70 1.97
CA ALA A 101 -11.77 -0.86 1.41
C ALA A 101 -11.63 -0.78 -0.12
N ASN A 102 -12.40 -1.59 -0.86
CA ASN A 102 -12.46 -1.48 -2.31
C ASN A 102 -13.43 -0.38 -2.77
N GLY A 103 -13.49 -0.11 -4.07
CA GLY A 103 -14.39 0.89 -4.64
C GLY A 103 -15.86 0.67 -4.27
N ALA A 104 -16.34 -0.57 -4.34
CA ALA A 104 -17.72 -0.91 -3.98
C ALA A 104 -18.03 -0.65 -2.48
N ALA A 105 -17.08 -0.93 -1.59
CA ALA A 105 -17.20 -0.61 -0.17
C ALA A 105 -17.21 0.89 0.10
N SER A 106 -16.35 1.67 -0.57
CA SER A 106 -16.39 3.13 -0.50
C SER A 106 -17.72 3.69 -0.97
N ALA A 107 -18.26 3.18 -2.08
CA ALA A 107 -19.58 3.56 -2.59
C ALA A 107 -20.71 3.20 -1.63
N LEU A 108 -20.68 2.02 -1.02
CA LEU A 108 -21.64 1.59 0.00
C LEU A 108 -21.67 2.55 1.20
N LEU A 109 -20.51 3.07 1.59
CA LEU A 109 -20.39 4.01 2.71
C LEU A 109 -20.69 5.47 2.31
N GLY A 110 -20.90 5.76 1.01
CA GLY A 110 -21.04 7.13 0.51
C GLY A 110 -19.81 8.01 0.78
N SER A 111 -18.61 7.42 0.89
CA SER A 111 -17.40 8.14 1.31
C SER A 111 -16.24 7.96 0.33
N GLY A 112 -15.34 8.95 0.31
CA GLY A 112 -14.15 8.92 -0.56
C GLY A 112 -13.20 7.76 -0.25
N PRO A 113 -12.33 7.40 -1.22
CA PRO A 113 -11.33 6.35 -1.03
C PRO A 113 -10.44 6.67 0.18
N GLY A 114 -10.32 5.71 1.09
CA GLY A 114 -9.50 5.84 2.30
C GLY A 114 -10.18 6.40 3.54
N TYR A 115 -11.40 6.96 3.45
CA TYR A 115 -12.13 7.50 4.62
C TYR A 115 -12.30 6.49 5.77
N ALA A 116 -12.55 5.23 5.41
CA ALA A 116 -12.75 4.15 6.37
C ALA A 116 -11.44 3.57 6.91
N THR A 117 -10.32 3.79 6.22
CA THR A 117 -9.01 3.23 6.60
C THR A 117 -8.58 3.77 7.96
N GLY A 118 -8.05 2.89 8.81
CA GLY A 118 -7.61 3.22 10.17
C GLY A 118 -8.74 3.26 11.21
N LYS A 119 -10.01 3.18 10.79
CA LYS A 119 -11.15 3.12 11.72
C LYS A 119 -11.52 1.66 12.04
N PRO A 120 -12.05 1.38 13.24
CA PRO A 120 -12.61 0.07 13.54
C PRO A 120 -13.85 -0.18 12.66
N LEU A 121 -14.00 -1.38 12.08
CA LEU A 121 -15.16 -1.70 11.24
C LEU A 121 -16.49 -1.47 11.96
N THR A 122 -16.53 -1.76 13.27
CA THR A 122 -17.71 -1.57 14.12
C THR A 122 -18.17 -0.12 14.22
N SER A 123 -17.31 0.86 13.94
CA SER A 123 -17.72 2.28 13.87
C SER A 123 -18.66 2.57 12.70
N LEU A 124 -18.67 1.72 11.66
CA LEU A 124 -19.54 1.83 10.50
C LEU A 124 -20.82 1.00 10.64
N VAL A 125 -20.92 0.19 11.69
CA VAL A 125 -22.06 -0.68 11.96
C VAL A 125 -23.08 0.07 12.82
N ASP A 126 -24.36 -0.15 12.53
CA ASP A 126 -25.46 0.35 13.35
C ASP A 126 -25.28 -0.03 14.83
N PRO A 127 -25.49 0.90 15.78
CA PRO A 127 -25.29 0.65 17.21
C PRO A 127 -25.92 -0.65 17.74
N ALA A 128 -27.11 -1.01 17.25
CA ALA A 128 -27.81 -2.22 17.70
C ALA A 128 -27.08 -3.52 17.27
N SER A 129 -26.31 -3.47 16.19
CA SER A 129 -25.58 -4.63 15.65
C SER A 129 -24.11 -4.70 16.10
N ARG A 130 -23.55 -3.63 16.69
CA ARG A 130 -22.10 -3.52 16.98
C ARG A 130 -21.57 -4.62 17.88
N ALA A 131 -22.28 -4.95 18.96
CA ALA A 131 -21.83 -5.96 19.92
C ALA A 131 -21.79 -7.37 19.30
N VAL A 132 -22.75 -7.67 18.42
CA VAL A 132 -22.79 -8.94 17.70
C VAL A 132 -21.64 -9.00 16.69
N VAL A 133 -21.44 -7.94 15.89
CA VAL A 133 -20.34 -7.87 14.92
C VAL A 133 -18.98 -7.96 15.60
N SER A 134 -18.73 -7.22 16.68
CA SER A 134 -17.44 -7.27 17.40
C SER A 134 -17.15 -8.68 17.94
N THR A 135 -18.17 -9.34 18.49
CA THR A 135 -18.06 -10.71 19.01
C THR A 135 -17.75 -11.71 17.89
N GLN A 136 -18.42 -11.59 16.74
CA GLN A 136 -18.16 -12.45 15.59
C GLN A 136 -16.76 -12.22 15.01
N LEU A 137 -16.31 -10.97 14.89
CA LEU A 137 -14.95 -10.65 14.44
C LEU A 137 -13.90 -11.23 15.39
N ALA A 138 -14.09 -11.12 16.70
CA ALA A 138 -13.20 -11.74 17.69
C ALA A 138 -13.18 -13.27 17.58
N ALA A 139 -14.33 -13.90 17.30
CA ALA A 139 -14.41 -15.33 17.05
C ALA A 139 -13.65 -15.76 15.77
N VAL A 140 -13.78 -14.99 14.68
CA VAL A 140 -13.02 -15.22 13.43
C VAL A 140 -11.52 -15.08 13.70
N ALA A 141 -11.09 -14.03 14.41
CA ALA A 141 -9.68 -13.78 14.72
C ALA A 141 -9.05 -14.91 15.57
N ARG A 142 -9.81 -15.53 16.48
CA ARG A 142 -9.33 -16.65 17.31
C ARG A 142 -9.36 -17.99 16.58
N THR A 143 -10.35 -18.24 15.72
CA THR A 143 -10.62 -19.58 15.18
C THR A 143 -10.27 -19.75 13.71
N GLY A 144 -10.10 -18.65 12.97
CA GLY A 144 -9.92 -18.64 11.52
C GLY A 144 -11.16 -19.09 10.73
N LYS A 145 -12.26 -19.47 11.39
CA LYS A 145 -13.46 -19.98 10.73
C LYS A 145 -14.34 -18.83 10.24
N PRO A 146 -14.82 -18.86 8.99
CA PRO A 146 -15.70 -17.81 8.47
C PRO A 146 -17.02 -17.76 9.23
N ARG A 147 -17.58 -16.55 9.34
CA ARG A 147 -18.87 -16.26 9.97
C ARG A 147 -19.71 -15.41 9.04
N GLN A 148 -21.01 -15.62 9.08
CA GLN A 148 -22.00 -14.81 8.38
C GLN A 148 -23.03 -14.34 9.40
N LEU A 149 -23.41 -13.08 9.31
CA LEU A 149 -24.44 -12.50 10.13
C LEU A 149 -25.13 -11.36 9.36
N PRO A 150 -26.45 -11.18 9.53
CA PRO A 150 -27.09 -9.94 9.12
C PRO A 150 -26.62 -8.80 10.01
N CYS A 151 -26.31 -7.65 9.41
CA CYS A 151 -26.06 -6.41 10.14
C CYS A 151 -26.42 -5.21 9.26
N SER A 152 -26.78 -4.11 9.91
CA SER A 152 -27.00 -2.83 9.24
C SER A 152 -25.77 -1.95 9.39
N LEU A 153 -25.45 -1.17 8.36
CA LEU A 153 -24.43 -0.13 8.43
C LEU A 153 -25.07 1.20 8.83
N LEU A 154 -24.27 2.05 9.47
CA LEU A 154 -24.58 3.47 9.57
C LEU A 154 -24.56 4.02 8.14
N ALA A 155 -25.73 4.24 7.56
CA ALA A 155 -25.84 4.96 6.31
C ALA A 155 -25.19 6.34 6.52
N GLY A 156 -24.20 6.68 5.67
CA GLY A 156 -23.87 8.07 5.48
C GLY A 156 -25.13 8.74 4.92
N VAL A 157 -25.74 9.61 5.71
CA VAL A 157 -26.66 10.61 5.15
C VAL A 157 -25.82 11.40 4.17
N GLY A 158 -25.99 11.13 2.88
CA GLY A 158 -25.45 11.96 1.81
C GLY A 158 -26.00 13.37 1.86
#